data_AF-A0ABD7C9U3-F1
#
_entry.id   AF-A0ABD7C9U3-F1
#
_cell.length_a   1.000
_cell.length_b   1.000
_cell.length_c   1.000
_cell.angle_alpha   90.00
_cell.angle_beta   90.00
_cell.angle_gamma   90.00
#
_symmetry.space_group_name_H-M   'P 1'
#
loop_
_entity.id
_entity.type
_entity.pdbx_description
1 polymer ?
#
loop_
_entity_poly.entity_id
_entity_poly.type
_entity_poly.pdbx_seq_one_letter_code
_entity_poly.pdbx_strand_id
1 'polypeptide(L)'
;MTEPLTAVALLGAIVAVFIGAARIVSWCLDRRGESARRSAHEAAFVAQARAELAATGWTPDHESLYQAEIAATKRGDLLAAARFAEEQERAA
;
A
#
# COMPACT_ATOMS: atom_id res chain seq x y z
N MET A 1 -34.61 -47.99 13.78
CA MET A 1 -34.64 -46.84 14.72
C MET A 1 -33.44 -45.88 14.58
N THR A 2 -32.56 -46.05 13.58
CA THR A 2 -31.33 -45.25 13.41
C THR A 2 -31.46 -44.12 12.38
N GLU A 3 -32.42 -44.21 11.44
CA GLU A 3 -32.67 -43.19 10.42
C GLU A 3 -32.86 -41.75 10.93
N PRO A 4 -33.61 -41.48 12.03
CA PRO A 4 -33.74 -40.12 12.53
C PRO A 4 -32.43 -39.59 13.11
N LEU A 5 -31.62 -40.45 13.74
CA LEU A 5 -30.32 -40.07 14.29
C LEU A 5 -29.33 -39.72 13.18
N THR A 6 -29.33 -40.49 12.08
CA THR A 6 -28.49 -40.19 10.91
C THR A 6 -28.91 -38.89 10.22
N ALA A 7 -30.21 -38.61 10.11
CA ALA A 7 -30.70 -37.36 9.54
C ALA A 7 -30.27 -36.14 10.37
N VAL A 8 -30.41 -36.21 11.70
CA VAL A 8 -29.96 -35.13 12.61
C VAL A 8 -28.44 -34.94 12.55
N ALA A 9 -27.68 -36.03 12.49
CA ALA A 9 -26.22 -35.96 12.37
C ALA A 9 -25.78 -35.29 11.05
N LEU A 10 -26.43 -35.63 9.93
CA LEU A 10 -26.14 -35.02 8.63
C LEU A 10 -26.44 -33.52 8.64
N LEU A 11 -27.60 -33.12 9.18
CA LEU A 11 -27.97 -31.72 9.31
C LEU A 11 -26.99 -30.96 10.20
N GLY A 12 -26.58 -31.55 11.33
CA GLY A 12 -25.58 -30.96 12.22
C GLY A 12 -24.22 -30.78 11.53
N ALA A 13 -23.77 -31.77 10.76
CA ALA A 13 -22.54 -31.67 9.99
C ALA A 13 -22.60 -30.56 8.93
N ILE A 14 -23.72 -30.47 8.20
CA ILE A 14 -23.96 -29.42 7.20
C ILE A 14 -23.89 -28.04 7.86
N VAL A 15 -24.61 -27.84 8.98
CA VAL A 15 -24.61 -26.57 9.71
C VAL A 15 -23.20 -26.22 10.21
N ALA A 16 -22.46 -27.19 10.75
CA ALA A 16 -21.09 -26.96 11.20
C ALA A 16 -20.16 -26.52 10.06
N VAL A 17 -20.26 -27.15 8.88
CA VAL A 17 -19.50 -26.78 7.68
C VAL A 17 -19.85 -25.37 7.22
N PHE A 18 -21.15 -25.03 7.16
CA PHE A 18 -21.57 -23.69 6.76
C PHE A 18 -21.10 -22.60 7.73
N ILE A 19 -21.19 -22.84 9.04
CA ILE A 19 -20.71 -21.90 10.06
C ILE A 19 -19.19 -21.72 9.93
N GLY A 20 -18.44 -22.82 9.77
CA GLY A 20 -17.00 -22.79 9.57
C GLY A 20 -16.61 -22.01 8.30
N ALA A 21 -17.26 -22.31 7.17
CA ALA A 21 -17.02 -21.62 5.91
C ALA A 21 -17.34 -20.12 6.01
N ALA A 22 -18.47 -19.75 6.62
CA ALA A 22 -18.85 -18.36 6.83
C ALA A 22 -17.81 -17.60 7.67
N ARG A 23 -17.29 -18.22 8.74
CA ARG A 23 -16.22 -17.63 9.56
C ARG A 23 -14.92 -17.44 8.79
N ILE A 24 -14.51 -18.43 7.99
CA ILE A 24 -13.28 -18.35 7.17
C ILE A 24 -13.42 -17.26 6.10
N VAL A 25 -14.56 -17.20 5.41
CA VAL A 25 -14.82 -16.15 4.41
C VAL A 25 -14.85 -14.77 5.06
N SER A 26 -15.54 -14.62 6.20
CA SER A 26 -15.55 -13.36 6.96
C SER A 26 -14.14 -12.93 7.35
N TRP A 27 -13.30 -13.85 7.83
CA TRP A 27 -11.91 -13.57 8.16
C TRP A 27 -11.06 -13.20 6.94
N CYS A 28 -11.23 -13.91 5.82
CA CYS A 28 -10.55 -13.59 4.56
C CYS A 28 -10.94 -12.22 4.01
N LEU A 29 -12.21 -11.83 4.10
CA LEU A 29 -12.70 -10.53 3.66
C LEU A 29 -12.20 -9.41 4.57
N ASP A 30 -12.29 -9.59 5.89
CA ASP A 30 -11.81 -8.61 6.87
C ASP A 30 -10.31 -8.36 6.70
N ARG A 31 -9.51 -9.41 6.59
CA ARG A 31 -8.05 -9.31 6.35
C ARG A 31 -7.70 -8.61 5.04
N ARG A 32 -8.44 -8.90 3.95
CA ARG A 32 -8.25 -8.19 2.67
C ARG A 32 -8.67 -6.73 2.78
N GLY A 33 -9.77 -6.46 3.48
CA GLY A 33 -10.29 -5.12 3.73
C GLY A 33 -9.31 -4.27 4.53
N GLU A 34 -8.68 -4.82 5.57
CA GLU A 34 -7.64 -4.14 6.35
C GLU A 34 -6.44 -3.74 5.48
N SER A 35 -5.97 -4.65 4.63
CA SER A 35 -4.83 -4.41 3.74
C SER A 35 -5.17 -3.35 2.68
N ALA A 36 -6.35 -3.46 2.06
CA ALA A 36 -6.84 -2.48 1.09
C ALA A 36 -7.03 -1.11 1.75
N ARG A 37 -7.63 -1.06 2.94
CA ARG A 37 -7.87 0.19 3.69
C ARG A 37 -6.55 0.86 4.11
N ARG A 38 -5.56 0.08 4.55
CA ARG A 38 -4.23 0.61 4.84
C ARG A 38 -3.56 1.17 3.58
N SER A 39 -3.59 0.42 2.47
CA SER A 39 -3.02 0.91 1.20
C SER A 39 -3.71 2.18 0.69
N ALA A 40 -5.03 2.28 0.84
CA ALA A 40 -5.80 3.46 0.45
C ALA A 40 -5.47 4.66 1.35
N HIS A 41 -5.29 4.44 2.66
CA HIS A 41 -4.89 5.49 3.59
C HIS A 41 -3.47 5.99 3.31
N GLU A 42 -2.52 5.08 3.07
CA GLU A 42 -1.15 5.43 2.69
C GLU A 42 -1.12 6.19 1.35
N ALA A 43 -1.88 5.73 0.35
CA ALA A 43 -1.98 6.42 -0.94
C ALA A 43 -2.61 7.82 -0.79
N ALA A 44 -3.66 7.96 0.03
CA ALA A 44 -4.29 9.25 0.31
C ALA A 44 -3.33 10.21 1.02
N PHE A 45 -2.58 9.72 2.01
CA PHE A 45 -1.56 10.51 2.70
C PHE A 45 -0.45 10.97 1.75
N VAL A 46 0.06 10.07 0.89
CA VAL A 46 1.08 10.42 -0.12
C VAL A 46 0.53 11.41 -1.15
N ALA A 47 -0.72 11.23 -1.59
CA ALA A 47 -1.36 12.16 -2.51
C ALA A 47 -1.53 13.55 -1.88
N GLN A 48 -1.94 13.61 -0.61
CA GLN A 48 -2.04 14.87 0.13
C GLN A 48 -0.67 15.53 0.28
N ALA A 49 0.35 14.81 0.74
CA ALA A 49 1.71 15.34 0.88
C ALA A 49 2.26 15.87 -0.46
N ARG A 50 1.99 15.15 -1.56
CA ARG A 50 2.35 15.62 -2.92
C ARG A 50 1.59 16.88 -3.33
N ALA A 51 0.32 17.01 -2.96
CA ALA A 51 -0.46 18.21 -3.23
C ALA A 51 0.05 19.41 -2.41
N GLU A 52 0.42 19.20 -1.15
CA GLU A 52 1.03 20.22 -0.29
C GLU A 52 2.40 20.65 -0.83
N LEU A 53 3.25 19.71 -1.27
CA LEU A 53 4.51 20.01 -1.95
C LEU A 53 4.29 20.78 -3.26
N ALA A 54 3.34 20.35 -4.10
CA ALA A 54 3.02 21.06 -5.32
C ALA A 54 2.57 22.51 -5.05
N ALA A 55 1.87 22.76 -3.93
CA ALA A 55 1.49 24.10 -3.51
C ALA A 55 2.67 24.99 -3.09
N THR A 56 3.82 24.40 -2.69
CA THR A 56 5.06 25.16 -2.45
C THR A 56 5.85 25.45 -3.73
N GLY A 57 5.32 25.10 -4.91
CA GLY A 57 6.01 25.24 -6.20
C GLY A 57 6.91 24.05 -6.54
N TRP A 58 6.92 23.01 -5.72
CA TRP A 58 7.75 21.83 -5.95
C TRP A 58 7.20 21.01 -7.12
N THR A 59 8.06 20.63 -8.08
CA THR A 59 7.69 19.82 -9.26
C THR A 59 8.33 18.44 -9.21
N PRO A 60 7.77 17.41 -9.91
CA PRO A 60 8.38 16.08 -9.97
C PRO A 60 9.83 16.05 -10.49
N ASP A 61 10.23 17.05 -11.28
CA ASP A 61 11.61 17.17 -11.77
C ASP A 61 12.59 17.53 -10.65
N HIS A 62 12.14 18.19 -9.58
CA HIS A 62 12.99 18.44 -8.41
C HIS A 62 13.42 17.14 -7.72
N GLU A 63 12.52 16.15 -7.63
CA GLU A 63 12.86 14.85 -7.06
C GLU A 63 13.92 14.12 -7.89
N SER A 64 13.79 14.16 -9.22
CA SER A 64 14.71 13.44 -10.11
C SER A 64 16.12 14.02 -10.04
N LEU A 65 16.24 15.35 -10.00
CA LEU A 65 17.50 16.07 -9.83
C LEU A 65 18.13 15.78 -8.45
N TYR A 66 17.33 15.82 -7.39
CA TYR A 66 17.79 15.52 -6.02
C TYR A 66 18.30 14.08 -5.87
N GLN A 67 17.59 13.10 -6.43
CA GLN A 67 18.04 11.70 -6.43
C GLN A 67 19.31 11.51 -7.26
N ALA A 68 19.43 12.21 -8.39
CA ALA A 68 20.62 12.18 -9.22
C ALA A 68 21.85 12.80 -8.51
N GLU A 69 21.66 13.89 -7.79
CA GLU A 69 22.68 14.51 -6.93
C GLU A 69 23.16 13.54 -5.84
N ILE A 70 22.24 12.90 -5.12
CA ILE A 70 22.56 11.91 -4.08
C ILE A 70 23.33 10.73 -4.70
N ALA A 71 22.90 10.23 -5.86
CA ALA A 71 23.57 9.13 -6.54
C ALA A 71 24.98 9.51 -7.04
N ALA A 72 25.18 10.75 -7.49
CA ALA A 72 26.49 11.28 -7.87
C ALA A 72 27.41 11.43 -6.65
N THR A 73 26.89 12.01 -5.56
CA THR A 73 27.59 12.14 -4.28
C THR A 73 28.02 10.78 -3.73
N LYS A 74 27.12 9.79 -3.75
CA LYS A 74 27.43 8.41 -3.31
C LYS A 74 28.47 7.72 -4.18
N ARG A 75 28.57 8.07 -5.47
CA ARG A 75 29.60 7.59 -6.38
C ARG A 75 30.92 8.35 -6.27
N GLY A 76 30.99 9.41 -5.47
CA GLY A 76 32.15 10.28 -5.35
C GLY A 76 32.33 11.25 -6.53
N ASP A 77 31.34 11.34 -7.43
CA ASP A 77 31.34 12.28 -8.55
C ASP A 77 30.75 13.63 -8.09
N LEU A 78 31.59 14.42 -7.43
CA LEU A 78 31.19 15.72 -6.87
C LEU A 78 30.87 16.75 -7.95
N LEU A 79 31.43 16.61 -9.15
CA LEU A 79 31.20 17.51 -10.28
C LEU A 79 29.80 17.29 -10.87
N ALA A 80 29.39 16.03 -11.01
CA ALA A 80 28.03 15.70 -11.39
C ALA A 80 27.02 16.12 -10.31
N ALA A 81 27.34 15.92 -9.02
CA ALA A 81 26.50 16.38 -7.92
C ALA A 81 26.27 17.90 -7.95
N ALA A 82 27.34 18.69 -8.12
CA ALA A 82 27.23 20.14 -8.22
C ALA A 82 26.35 20.61 -9.39
N ARG A 83 26.42 19.91 -10.54
CA ARG A 83 25.55 20.21 -11.69
C ARG A 83 24.08 19.97 -11.40
N PHE A 84 23.74 18.85 -10.75
CA PHE A 84 22.36 18.56 -10.37
C PHE A 84 21.82 19.57 -9.35
N ALA A 85 22.66 20.03 -8.42
CA ALA A 85 22.30 21.09 -7.48
C ALA A 85 22.03 22.44 -8.20
N GLU A 86 22.87 22.83 -9.16
CA GLU A 86 22.62 24.02 -9.98
C GLU A 86 21.33 23.91 -10.81
N GLU A 87 21.04 22.73 -11.36
CA GLU A 87 19.80 22.48 -12.10
C GLU A 87 18.57 22.56 -11.18
N GLN A 88 18.69 22.13 -9.91
CA GLN A 88 17.63 22.26 -8.91
C GLN A 88 17.34 23.74 -8.60
N GLU A 89 18.36 24.58 -8.42
CA GLU A 89 18.16 26.02 -8.21
C GLU A 89 17.52 26.73 -9.40
N ARG A 90 17.73 26.24 -10.63
CA ARG A 90 17.08 26.77 -11.84
C ARG A 90 15.63 26.31 -12.00
N ALA A 91 15.28 25.17 -11.41
CA ALA A 91 13.94 24.59 -11.49
C ALA A 91 12.98 25.10 -10.39
N ALA A 92 13.53 25.65 -9.29
CA ALA A 92 12.83 26.25 -8.17
C ALA A 92 12.33 27.69 -8.45
#